data_AF-A0A834STE1-F1
#
_entry.id   AF-A0A834STE1-F1
#
_cell.length_a   1.000
_cell.length_b   1.000
_cell.length_c   1.000
_cell.angle_alpha   90.00
_cell.angle_beta   90.00
_cell.angle_gamma   90.00
#
_symmetry.space_group_name_H-M   'P 1'
#
loop_
_entity.id
_entity.type
_entity.pdbx_description
1 polymer ?
#
loop_
_entity_poly.entity_id
_entity_poly.type
_entity_poly.pdbx_seq_one_letter_code
_entity_poly.pdbx_strand_id
1 'polypeptide(L)'
;MKHKDGKPINHPDKNSRVIPMAIMFFVLCGFSFYLGGIFCSEKDKFVAINTQKTAESSEESAVAPLQVKSNSIPECSIDYQDYTPCTDPRVLLLVYFRGNVPYDWINKQKSNQHWLQKEGEKFLFPGGGTMFPNGVGEYVDLMQDLIPEMKDGTVRTAIDTGLSLAPRDNHEAQVQFALERGIPAILGVISTQRLPFPSNSFDMAHCSRCLIPWTEFGRWRGWNTTVEEQRSDYEKLQDLLTSLCFKLYNKKDDIAVWQKSPDNSCYDKLAKETYPPKCDDSLEPDSAWYTPLRACVVVPDPKLKNSGLTAISKWPERLHVAPERVSLIHGGSSSSFNHDDSKWKKRIAHYKKLLPDLGTDKIRNVMDMNTVYGGFAASLIDDPVWVMNVVSSYATNTLPVVYDRGLIGTFHDW
;
A
#
# COMPACT_ATOMS: atom_id res chain seq x y z
N MET A 1 -20.85 -87.69 24.25
CA MET A 1 -20.02 -87.86 25.48
C MET A 1 -19.12 -86.63 25.62
N LYS A 2 -19.12 -85.99 26.80
CA LYS A 2 -18.14 -85.05 27.40
C LYS A 2 -17.32 -84.06 26.53
N HIS A 3 -17.55 -82.76 26.80
CA HIS A 3 -16.60 -81.62 26.96
C HIS A 3 -15.53 -81.32 25.87
N LYS A 4 -15.13 -80.07 25.58
CA LYS A 4 -14.85 -78.92 26.48
C LYS A 4 -15.16 -77.54 25.86
N ASP A 5 -15.13 -76.54 26.74
CA ASP A 5 -15.52 -75.15 26.57
C ASP A 5 -14.58 -74.29 25.70
N GLY A 6 -15.16 -73.28 25.04
CA GLY A 6 -14.45 -72.17 24.39
C GLY A 6 -15.11 -70.83 24.73
N LYS A 7 -14.33 -69.89 25.28
CA LYS A 7 -14.82 -68.57 25.75
C LYS A 7 -15.31 -67.66 24.61
N PRO A 8 -16.25 -66.73 24.87
CA PRO A 8 -16.50 -65.60 23.97
C PRO A 8 -15.31 -64.63 23.97
N ILE A 9 -15.01 -64.05 22.81
CA ILE A 9 -13.95 -63.05 22.62
C ILE A 9 -14.56 -61.65 22.80
N ASN A 10 -14.05 -60.88 23.75
CA ASN A 10 -14.40 -59.47 23.91
C ASN A 10 -13.83 -58.63 22.76
N HIS A 11 -14.67 -57.79 22.13
CA HIS A 11 -14.18 -56.67 21.33
C HIS A 11 -13.62 -55.57 22.26
N PRO A 12 -12.45 -54.98 21.96
CA PRO A 12 -11.92 -53.86 22.74
C PRO A 12 -12.65 -52.56 22.39
N ASP A 13 -13.10 -51.83 23.41
CA ASP A 13 -13.83 -50.58 23.30
C ASP A 13 -13.02 -49.47 22.61
N LYS A 14 -13.52 -48.97 21.47
CA LYS A 14 -12.93 -47.81 20.77
C LYS A 14 -13.01 -46.50 21.56
N ASN A 15 -13.87 -46.42 22.57
CA ASN A 15 -14.11 -45.20 23.35
C ASN A 15 -12.99 -44.84 24.33
N SER A 16 -12.11 -45.79 24.69
CA SER A 16 -11.03 -45.57 25.68
C SER A 16 -9.97 -44.54 25.25
N ARG A 17 -9.72 -44.36 23.94
CA ARG A 17 -8.68 -43.43 23.42
C ARG A 17 -9.17 -42.03 23.08
N VAL A 18 -10.48 -41.83 22.91
CA VAL A 18 -11.03 -40.50 22.54
C VAL A 18 -11.03 -39.56 23.75
N ILE A 19 -11.39 -40.08 24.93
CA ILE A 19 -11.43 -39.33 26.19
C ILE A 19 -10.06 -38.70 26.56
N PRO A 20 -8.92 -39.42 26.59
CA PRO A 20 -7.63 -38.82 26.91
C PRO A 20 -7.13 -37.82 25.86
N MET A 21 -7.46 -37.98 24.57
CA MET A 21 -7.14 -36.97 23.55
C MET A 21 -7.97 -35.70 23.72
N ALA A 22 -9.27 -35.82 24.00
CA ALA A 22 -10.13 -34.67 24.27
C ALA A 22 -9.65 -33.90 25.51
N ILE A 23 -9.31 -34.59 26.60
CA ILE A 23 -8.76 -33.99 27.82
C ILE A 23 -7.42 -33.28 27.51
N MET A 24 -6.50 -33.91 26.77
CA MET A 24 -5.26 -33.25 26.32
C MET A 24 -5.52 -31.99 25.50
N PHE A 25 -6.52 -32.00 24.61
CA PHE A 25 -6.87 -30.84 23.80
C PHE A 25 -7.42 -29.69 24.64
N PHE A 26 -8.34 -29.97 25.58
CA PHE A 26 -8.84 -28.97 26.53
C PHE A 26 -7.75 -28.42 27.46
N VAL A 27 -6.81 -29.25 27.92
CA VAL A 27 -5.66 -28.81 28.72
C VAL A 27 -4.72 -27.93 27.89
N LEU A 28 -4.42 -28.29 26.65
CA LEU A 28 -3.58 -27.47 25.75
C LEU A 28 -4.24 -26.13 25.43
N CYS A 29 -5.53 -26.11 25.07
CA CYS A 29 -6.26 -24.87 24.83
C CYS A 29 -6.36 -24.00 26.10
N GLY A 30 -6.59 -24.59 27.27
CA GLY A 30 -6.60 -23.89 28.55
C GLY A 30 -5.23 -23.28 28.91
N PHE A 31 -4.14 -24.02 28.65
CA PHE A 31 -2.78 -23.53 28.87
C PHE A 31 -2.40 -22.41 27.90
N SER A 32 -2.79 -22.51 26.62
CA SER A 32 -2.64 -21.45 25.63
C SER A 32 -3.43 -20.18 26.00
N PHE A 33 -4.66 -20.33 26.51
CA PHE A 33 -5.48 -19.21 26.96
C PHE A 33 -4.90 -18.54 28.23
N TYR A 34 -4.39 -19.33 29.18
CA TYR A 34 -3.73 -18.84 30.38
C TYR A 34 -2.44 -18.06 30.07
N LEU A 35 -1.58 -18.60 29.19
CA LEU A 35 -0.38 -17.90 28.73
C LEU A 35 -0.72 -16.64 27.91
N GLY A 36 -1.74 -16.69 27.06
CA GLY A 36 -2.25 -15.52 26.34
C GLY A 36 -2.75 -14.42 27.28
N GLY A 37 -3.44 -14.79 28.36
CA GLY A 37 -3.87 -13.85 29.40
C GLY A 37 -2.72 -13.18 30.13
N ILE A 38 -1.65 -13.93 30.45
CA ILE A 38 -0.44 -13.38 31.09
C ILE A 38 0.27 -12.40 30.14
N PHE A 39 0.48 -12.77 28.87
CA PHE A 39 1.14 -11.91 27.88
C PHE A 39 0.33 -10.66 27.50
N CYS A 40 -1.01 -10.70 27.56
CA CYS A 40 -1.83 -9.50 27.41
C CYS A 40 -1.77 -8.60 28.66
N SER A 41 -1.80 -9.18 29.87
CA SER A 41 -1.77 -8.42 31.12
C SER A 41 -0.47 -7.64 31.35
N GLU A 42 0.65 -8.07 30.77
CA GLU A 42 1.93 -7.33 30.86
C GLU A 42 1.95 -6.03 30.05
N LYS A 43 1.11 -5.88 29.00
CA LYS A 43 1.00 -4.60 28.27
C LYS A 43 0.27 -3.52 29.06
N ASP A 44 -0.77 -3.89 29.81
CA ASP A 44 -1.59 -2.92 30.56
C ASP A 44 -0.89 -2.40 31.83
N LYS A 45 0.06 -3.16 32.38
CA LYS A 45 0.84 -2.72 33.56
C LYS A 45 1.77 -1.52 33.31
N PHE A 46 2.12 -1.23 32.07
CA PHE A 46 2.92 -0.04 31.73
C PHE A 46 2.09 1.25 31.60
N VAL A 47 0.76 1.16 31.55
CA VAL A 47 -0.16 2.30 31.41
C VAL A 47 -0.78 2.70 32.76
N ALA A 48 -0.82 1.79 33.74
CA ALA A 48 -1.52 1.95 35.02
C ALA A 48 -0.73 2.62 36.17
N ILE A 49 0.30 3.44 35.87
CA ILE A 49 1.00 4.25 36.89
C ILE A 49 0.95 5.74 36.54
N ASN A 50 -0.25 6.32 36.53
CA ASN A 50 -0.48 7.73 36.95
C ASN A 50 -1.97 8.13 36.98
N THR A 51 -2.81 7.43 37.75
CA THR A 51 -4.06 7.98 38.29
C THR A 51 -4.50 7.18 39.52
N GLN A 52 -4.47 7.79 40.70
CA GLN A 52 -5.02 7.18 41.92
C GLN A 52 -5.82 8.23 42.71
N LYS A 53 -7.06 7.89 43.08
CA LYS A 53 -8.04 8.70 43.85
C LYS A 53 -8.61 9.89 43.05
N THR A 54 -9.91 10.24 43.04
CA THR A 54 -11.15 9.75 43.71
C THR A 54 -12.37 10.29 42.88
N ALA A 55 -13.63 9.87 42.99
CA ALA A 55 -14.35 8.97 43.91
C ALA A 55 -15.59 8.32 43.23
N GLU A 56 -16.26 7.42 43.96
CA GLU A 56 -17.71 7.07 44.02
C GLU A 56 -18.63 7.13 42.78
N SER A 57 -19.34 6.02 42.58
CA SER A 57 -20.36 5.78 41.55
C SER A 57 -21.79 5.70 42.13
N SER A 58 -22.79 6.26 41.45
CA SER A 58 -24.20 5.89 41.66
C SER A 58 -25.04 5.94 40.38
N GLU A 59 -25.62 4.78 40.06
CA GLU A 59 -26.85 4.47 39.29
C GLU A 59 -26.97 4.80 37.78
N GLU A 60 -27.53 3.82 37.07
CA GLU A 60 -27.94 3.89 35.66
C GLU A 60 -29.31 4.58 35.50
N SER A 61 -29.51 5.32 34.40
CA SER A 61 -30.53 4.98 33.38
C SER A 61 -30.64 6.04 32.26
N ALA A 62 -31.44 5.70 31.24
CA ALA A 62 -31.93 6.53 30.13
C ALA A 62 -30.96 6.79 28.95
N VAL A 63 -31.44 6.40 27.77
CA VAL A 63 -30.79 6.58 26.46
C VAL A 63 -31.40 7.78 25.72
N ALA A 64 -30.56 8.47 24.94
CA ALA A 64 -30.83 9.60 24.04
C ALA A 64 -30.99 10.98 24.70
N PRO A 65 -30.53 12.09 24.05
CA PRO A 65 -30.06 12.21 22.66
C PRO A 65 -28.56 12.52 22.49
N LEU A 66 -28.07 12.43 21.25
CA LEU A 66 -26.72 12.85 20.84
C LEU A 66 -26.44 14.33 21.21
N GLN A 67 -25.56 14.53 22.18
CA GLN A 67 -25.01 15.83 22.57
C GLN A 67 -23.52 15.87 22.19
N VAL A 68 -23.24 16.11 20.90
CA VAL A 68 -21.89 16.49 20.47
C VAL A 68 -21.63 17.91 20.99
N LYS A 69 -21.16 18.02 22.24
CA LYS A 69 -20.58 19.26 22.73
C LYS A 69 -19.30 19.53 21.96
N SER A 70 -19.35 20.53 21.10
CA SER A 70 -18.21 21.05 20.37
C SER A 70 -17.16 21.56 21.35
N ASN A 71 -16.14 20.74 21.62
CA ASN A 71 -14.90 21.26 22.18
C ASN A 71 -14.23 22.10 21.08
N SER A 72 -14.10 23.40 21.32
CA SER A 72 -13.46 24.32 20.40
C SER A 72 -12.01 23.91 20.17
N ILE A 73 -11.70 23.49 18.94
CA ILE A 73 -10.32 23.28 18.49
C ILE A 73 -9.67 24.67 18.41
N PRO A 74 -8.57 24.94 19.14
CA PRO A 74 -7.72 26.06 18.84
C PRO A 74 -6.90 25.70 17.59
N GLU A 75 -7.10 26.41 16.49
CA GLU A 75 -6.31 26.20 15.28
C GLU A 75 -4.84 26.62 15.49
N CYS A 76 -3.96 26.04 14.67
CA CYS A 76 -2.51 26.08 14.86
C CYS A 76 -1.92 27.50 14.81
N SER A 77 -0.66 27.63 15.28
CA SER A 77 0.13 28.84 15.03
C SER A 77 1.62 28.52 14.76
N ILE A 78 2.26 29.42 14.02
CA ILE A 78 3.54 29.40 13.28
C ILE A 78 3.70 28.45 12.07
N ASP A 79 2.71 28.21 11.21
CA ASP A 79 1.29 28.61 11.19
C ASP A 79 0.64 27.93 9.97
N TYR A 80 1.34 28.07 8.84
CA TYR A 80 1.20 27.22 7.69
C TYR A 80 2.26 26.14 7.78
N GLN A 81 1.86 24.87 7.67
CA GLN A 81 2.77 23.72 7.57
C GLN A 81 3.43 23.70 6.17
N ASP A 82 4.02 24.83 5.77
CA ASP A 82 4.91 24.95 4.61
C ASP A 82 6.15 24.11 4.92
N TYR A 83 6.40 23.02 4.22
CA TYR A 83 6.21 22.84 2.80
C TYR A 83 6.11 21.35 2.47
N THR A 84 5.32 20.99 1.47
CA THR A 84 5.40 19.68 0.79
C THR A 84 5.46 19.91 -0.72
N PRO A 85 6.36 19.22 -1.46
CA PRO A 85 7.07 19.93 -2.53
C PRO A 85 6.87 19.37 -3.94
N CYS A 86 6.54 20.25 -4.87
CA CYS A 86 6.89 20.09 -6.28
C CYS A 86 7.77 21.26 -6.83
N THR A 87 8.10 22.27 -6.02
CA THR A 87 8.69 23.53 -6.52
C THR A 87 9.88 24.13 -5.73
N ASP A 88 10.10 23.81 -4.44
CA ASP A 88 11.35 24.18 -3.72
C ASP A 88 12.17 22.93 -3.35
N PRO A 89 13.39 22.75 -3.92
CA PRO A 89 14.24 21.59 -3.62
C PRO A 89 14.68 21.45 -2.16
N ARG A 90 14.73 22.56 -1.39
CA ARG A 90 15.24 22.58 -0.01
C ARG A 90 14.27 21.92 0.98
N VAL A 91 13.00 21.87 0.61
CA VAL A 91 11.89 21.30 1.39
C VAL A 91 12.00 19.80 1.49
N LEU A 92 12.34 19.12 0.40
CA LEU A 92 12.47 17.66 0.35
C LEU A 92 13.45 17.11 1.41
N LEU A 93 14.29 17.96 2.00
CA LEU A 93 15.33 17.60 2.94
C LEU A 93 14.93 17.78 4.42
N LEU A 94 13.77 18.37 4.75
CA LEU A 94 13.42 18.81 6.11
C LEU A 94 11.99 18.41 6.55
N VAL A 95 11.84 17.84 7.75
CA VAL A 95 10.55 17.63 8.44
C VAL A 95 10.66 18.09 9.90
N TYR A 96 9.64 18.76 10.46
CA TYR A 96 9.71 19.24 11.85
C TYR A 96 9.35 18.16 12.87
N PHE A 97 10.21 18.00 13.88
CA PHE A 97 9.95 17.19 15.06
C PHE A 97 8.99 17.94 16.01
N ARG A 98 8.24 17.21 16.85
CA ARG A 98 7.19 17.71 17.77
C ARG A 98 5.98 18.43 17.16
N GLY A 99 6.05 18.93 15.92
CA GLY A 99 4.87 19.38 15.17
C GLY A 99 4.06 18.20 14.66
N ASN A 100 4.60 17.47 13.67
CA ASN A 100 3.83 16.50 12.91
C ASN A 100 4.29 15.03 13.10
N VAL A 101 5.44 14.79 13.72
CA VAL A 101 5.94 13.44 14.06
C VAL A 101 6.08 13.30 15.58
N PRO A 102 5.20 12.54 16.26
CA PRO A 102 5.09 12.58 17.72
C PRO A 102 6.23 11.87 18.49
N TYR A 103 7.09 11.09 17.82
CA TYR A 103 8.07 10.23 18.51
C TYR A 103 9.49 10.27 17.91
N ASP A 104 10.49 10.50 18.77
CA ASP A 104 11.93 10.55 18.41
C ASP A 104 12.59 9.15 18.38
N TRP A 105 11.85 8.09 18.71
CA TRP A 105 12.45 6.77 18.90
C TRP A 105 13.00 6.19 17.58
N ILE A 106 12.42 6.56 16.43
CA ILE A 106 12.87 6.10 15.11
C ILE A 106 14.28 6.61 14.76
N ASN A 107 14.59 7.85 15.14
CA ASN A 107 15.92 8.45 15.00
C ASN A 107 16.94 7.70 15.88
N LYS A 108 16.56 7.30 17.10
CA LYS A 108 17.42 6.45 17.94
C LYS A 108 17.61 5.05 17.35
N GLN A 109 16.53 4.37 16.96
CA GLN A 109 16.55 2.98 16.50
C GLN A 109 17.22 2.80 15.14
N LYS A 110 17.11 3.79 14.23
CA LYS A 110 17.72 3.76 12.89
C LYS A 110 18.89 4.75 12.73
N SER A 111 19.46 5.24 13.84
CA SER A 111 20.61 6.16 13.89
C SER A 111 21.82 5.67 13.08
N ASN A 112 22.11 4.36 13.18
CA ASN A 112 23.17 3.67 12.44
C ASN A 112 22.96 3.62 10.92
N GLN A 113 21.79 4.01 10.42
CA GLN A 113 21.48 3.99 8.99
C GLN A 113 21.63 5.36 8.33
N HIS A 114 21.92 6.44 9.08
CA HIS A 114 22.27 7.79 8.60
C HIS A 114 21.33 8.51 7.60
N TRP A 115 20.21 7.89 7.18
CA TRP A 115 19.17 8.44 6.30
C TRP A 115 18.30 9.54 6.93
N LEU A 116 18.34 9.63 8.26
CA LEU A 116 17.62 10.58 9.09
C LEU A 116 18.61 11.14 10.12
N GLN A 117 18.66 12.46 10.25
CA GLN A 117 19.43 13.15 11.30
C GLN A 117 18.52 14.17 11.98
N LYS A 118 18.75 14.48 13.27
CA LYS A 118 17.93 15.45 14.01
C LYS A 118 18.76 16.65 14.42
N GLU A 119 18.34 17.82 13.98
CA GLU A 119 18.91 19.13 14.33
C GLU A 119 17.85 19.97 15.04
N GLY A 120 17.91 19.98 16.39
CA GLY A 120 16.92 20.67 17.22
C GLY A 120 15.51 20.12 17.02
N GLU A 121 14.60 20.98 16.57
CA GLU A 121 13.20 20.64 16.24
C GLU A 121 13.02 20.26 14.75
N LYS A 122 14.10 19.95 14.02
CA LYS A 122 14.04 19.48 12.62
C LYS A 122 14.68 18.11 12.44
N PHE A 123 14.15 17.36 11.49
CA PHE A 123 14.77 16.19 10.89
C PHE A 123 15.32 16.55 9.52
N LEU A 124 16.58 16.21 9.29
CA LEU A 124 17.24 16.26 7.99
C LEU A 124 17.26 14.89 7.34
N PHE A 125 17.05 14.87 6.02
CA PHE A 125 17.17 13.68 5.19
C PHE A 125 18.35 13.85 4.22
N PRO A 126 19.59 13.51 4.62
CA PRO A 126 20.79 13.69 3.80
C PRO A 126 20.83 12.78 2.54
N GLY A 127 19.78 11.99 2.29
CA GLY A 127 19.65 11.14 1.10
C GLY A 127 20.54 9.90 1.09
N GLY A 128 21.40 9.68 2.08
CA GLY A 128 22.23 8.47 2.19
C GLY A 128 21.61 7.35 3.03
N GLY A 129 22.31 6.22 3.11
CA GLY A 129 22.11 5.22 4.16
C GLY A 129 22.74 3.87 3.87
N THR A 130 22.51 2.85 4.70
CA THR A 130 23.12 1.52 4.50
C THR A 130 22.76 0.84 3.19
N MET A 131 21.60 1.19 2.60
CA MET A 131 21.16 0.72 1.28
C MET A 131 21.59 1.66 0.14
N PHE A 132 21.87 2.93 0.45
CA PHE A 132 22.21 3.98 -0.50
C PHE A 132 23.56 4.60 -0.10
N PRO A 133 24.67 3.84 -0.19
CA PRO A 133 25.98 4.28 0.29
C PRO A 133 26.48 5.53 -0.43
N ASN A 134 26.12 5.67 -1.71
CA ASN A 134 26.46 6.83 -2.55
C ASN A 134 25.29 7.84 -2.64
N GLY A 135 24.24 7.65 -1.83
CA GLY A 135 23.02 8.46 -1.86
C GLY A 135 21.91 7.90 -2.76
N VAL A 136 20.68 8.33 -2.50
CA VAL A 136 19.47 7.97 -3.26
C VAL A 136 19.49 8.53 -4.69
N GLY A 137 20.23 9.61 -4.95
CA GLY A 137 20.39 10.18 -6.30
C GLY A 137 20.97 9.16 -7.28
N GLU A 138 22.16 8.63 -6.97
CA GLU A 138 22.82 7.61 -7.82
C GLU A 138 21.97 6.33 -7.97
N TYR A 139 21.18 5.96 -6.94
CA TYR A 139 20.24 4.86 -7.03
C TYR A 139 19.08 5.14 -8.01
N VAL A 140 18.54 6.35 -8.01
CA VAL A 140 17.51 6.78 -8.96
C VAL A 140 18.09 6.85 -10.37
N ASP A 141 19.29 7.40 -10.55
CA ASP A 141 19.97 7.43 -11.85
C ASP A 141 20.15 6.01 -12.41
N LEU A 142 20.60 5.06 -11.57
CA LEU A 142 20.73 3.65 -11.92
C LEU A 142 19.39 3.00 -12.29
N MET A 143 18.31 3.30 -11.56
CA MET A 143 16.96 2.84 -11.93
C MET A 143 16.50 3.40 -13.28
N GLN A 144 16.72 4.69 -13.53
CA GLN A 144 16.32 5.31 -14.79
C GLN A 144 17.17 4.83 -15.99
N ASP A 145 18.41 4.41 -15.77
CA ASP A 145 19.23 3.76 -16.79
C ASP A 145 18.77 2.32 -17.10
N LEU A 146 18.26 1.61 -16.08
CA LEU A 146 17.65 0.29 -16.23
C LEU A 146 16.22 0.35 -16.80
N ILE A 147 15.51 1.46 -16.61
CA ILE A 147 14.13 1.70 -17.04
C ILE A 147 14.04 3.09 -17.68
N PRO A 148 14.44 3.24 -18.97
CA PRO A 148 14.41 4.52 -19.67
C PRO A 148 13.01 5.17 -19.71
N GLU A 149 11.95 4.36 -19.62
CA GLU A 149 10.54 4.80 -19.55
C GLU A 149 10.19 5.64 -18.30
N MET A 150 11.08 5.69 -17.31
CA MET A 150 10.99 6.63 -16.19
C MET A 150 11.38 8.07 -16.57
N LYS A 151 12.16 8.27 -17.65
CA LYS A 151 12.70 9.58 -18.04
C LYS A 151 11.75 10.43 -18.90
N ASP A 152 10.69 9.84 -19.46
CA ASP A 152 9.91 10.45 -20.55
C ASP A 152 8.38 10.46 -20.36
N GLY A 153 7.89 10.21 -19.13
CA GLY A 153 6.45 10.23 -18.82
C GLY A 153 5.67 9.02 -19.35
N THR A 154 6.36 7.95 -19.76
CA THR A 154 5.73 6.67 -20.14
C THR A 154 5.12 5.98 -18.91
N VAL A 155 5.91 5.78 -17.85
CA VAL A 155 5.43 5.27 -16.55
C VAL A 155 4.44 6.26 -15.93
N ARG A 156 3.20 5.82 -15.64
CA ARG A 156 2.16 6.65 -15.00
C ARG A 156 2.38 6.79 -13.51
N THR A 157 2.56 5.65 -12.87
CA THR A 157 2.40 5.47 -11.43
C THR A 157 3.25 4.28 -10.99
N ALA A 158 3.96 4.47 -9.88
CA ALA A 158 4.74 3.43 -9.22
C ALA A 158 4.27 3.27 -7.77
N ILE A 159 4.36 2.06 -7.23
CA ILE A 159 4.12 1.78 -5.82
C ILE A 159 5.41 1.31 -5.15
N ASP A 160 5.83 1.99 -4.07
CA ASP A 160 6.97 1.59 -3.24
C ASP A 160 6.49 0.77 -2.04
N THR A 161 6.90 -0.50 -1.98
CA THR A 161 6.67 -1.37 -0.83
C THR A 161 7.81 -1.19 0.18
N GLY A 162 7.63 -0.21 1.08
CA GLY A 162 8.61 0.18 2.09
C GLY A 162 8.45 1.62 2.56
N LEU A 163 8.16 2.54 1.65
CA LEU A 163 7.91 3.97 1.94
C LEU A 163 6.43 4.36 1.77
N SER A 164 5.86 4.11 0.58
CA SER A 164 4.48 4.51 0.25
C SER A 164 3.42 3.52 0.74
N LEU A 165 3.83 2.30 1.04
CA LEU A 165 2.98 1.27 1.64
C LEU A 165 3.76 0.60 2.77
N ALA A 166 3.33 0.84 4.01
CA ALA A 166 3.96 0.28 5.20
C ALA A 166 2.94 -0.47 6.09
N PRO A 167 3.38 -1.53 6.80
CA PRO A 167 2.59 -2.13 7.86
C PRO A 167 2.39 -1.14 9.01
N ARG A 168 1.28 -1.33 9.76
CA ARG A 168 1.00 -0.57 10.99
C ARG A 168 1.83 -1.12 12.17
N ASP A 169 3.13 -0.86 12.11
CA ASP A 169 4.11 -1.25 13.11
C ASP A 169 5.12 -0.10 13.35
N ASN A 170 6.36 -0.42 13.68
CA ASN A 170 7.50 0.49 13.76
C ASN A 170 7.74 1.35 12.48
N HIS A 171 7.06 1.08 11.37
CA HIS A 171 7.16 1.85 10.12
C HIS A 171 6.06 2.92 9.97
N GLU A 172 5.12 3.06 10.92
CA GLU A 172 4.07 4.10 10.90
C GLU A 172 4.66 5.52 10.77
N ALA A 173 5.76 5.80 11.48
CA ALA A 173 6.47 7.08 11.37
C ALA A 173 7.08 7.33 9.98
N GLN A 174 7.34 6.29 9.17
CA GLN A 174 7.85 6.45 7.80
C GLN A 174 6.74 6.88 6.83
N VAL A 175 5.51 6.40 7.02
CA VAL A 175 4.34 6.91 6.27
C VAL A 175 4.07 8.36 6.63
N GLN A 176 4.15 8.73 7.92
CA GLN A 176 4.09 10.15 8.29
C GLN A 176 5.21 10.94 7.60
N PHE A 177 6.47 10.50 7.65
CA PHE A 177 7.56 11.19 6.93
C PHE A 177 7.36 11.29 5.41
N ALA A 178 6.68 10.35 4.78
CA ALA A 178 6.34 10.42 3.36
C ALA A 178 5.27 11.50 3.10
N LEU A 179 4.19 11.51 3.89
CA LEU A 179 3.12 12.51 3.81
C LEU A 179 3.64 13.93 4.12
N GLU A 180 4.47 14.08 5.16
CA GLU A 180 5.21 15.32 5.51
C GLU A 180 6.23 15.74 4.46
N ARG A 181 6.45 14.93 3.42
CA ARG A 181 7.31 15.24 2.27
C ARG A 181 6.54 15.22 0.95
N GLY A 182 5.20 15.27 0.99
CA GLY A 182 4.33 15.36 -0.19
C GLY A 182 4.26 14.08 -1.01
N ILE A 183 4.76 12.96 -0.49
CA ILE A 183 4.72 11.65 -1.13
C ILE A 183 3.43 10.94 -0.68
N PRO A 184 2.49 10.62 -1.59
CA PRO A 184 1.32 9.85 -1.24
C PRO A 184 1.72 8.51 -0.64
N ALA A 185 1.25 8.25 0.58
CA ALA A 185 1.56 7.03 1.33
C ALA A 185 0.33 6.55 2.12
N ILE A 186 0.21 5.24 2.26
CA ILE A 186 -0.90 4.58 2.97
C ILE A 186 -0.38 3.52 3.95
N LEU A 187 -1.11 3.32 5.04
CA LEU A 187 -0.95 2.16 5.90
C LEU A 187 -1.79 1.01 5.32
N GLY A 188 -1.19 -0.17 5.16
CA GLY A 188 -1.88 -1.31 4.56
C GLY A 188 -1.27 -2.65 4.93
N VAL A 189 -2.09 -3.72 4.88
CA VAL A 189 -1.68 -5.09 5.20
C VAL A 189 -1.74 -5.95 3.94
N ILE A 190 -0.57 -6.27 3.39
CA ILE A 190 -0.41 -6.88 2.06
C ILE A 190 -0.74 -8.39 2.04
N SER A 191 -1.00 -9.01 3.19
CA SER A 191 -1.11 -10.48 3.32
C SER A 191 -2.53 -11.05 3.30
N THR A 192 -3.57 -10.25 3.58
CA THR A 192 -4.96 -10.76 3.76
C THR A 192 -5.98 -10.07 2.86
N GLN A 193 -5.72 -8.82 2.47
CA GLN A 193 -6.59 -8.01 1.62
C GLN A 193 -5.83 -7.64 0.34
N ARG A 194 -6.57 -7.41 -0.75
CA ARG A 194 -6.03 -6.67 -1.90
C ARG A 194 -5.60 -5.28 -1.42
N LEU A 195 -4.65 -4.68 -2.14
CA LEU A 195 -4.38 -3.25 -1.99
C LEU A 195 -5.65 -2.46 -2.32
N PRO A 196 -5.91 -1.30 -1.69
CA PRO A 196 -7.13 -0.49 -1.90
C PRO A 196 -7.11 0.27 -3.23
N PHE A 197 -6.50 -0.31 -4.26
CA PHE A 197 -6.33 0.24 -5.60
C PHE A 197 -6.85 -0.77 -6.64
N PRO A 198 -7.50 -0.31 -7.72
CA PRO A 198 -7.92 -1.18 -8.82
C PRO A 198 -6.78 -1.97 -9.49
N SER A 199 -7.15 -2.92 -10.34
CA SER A 199 -6.16 -3.65 -11.14
C SER A 199 -5.48 -2.71 -12.13
N ASN A 200 -4.20 -2.95 -12.41
CA ASN A 200 -3.39 -2.11 -13.31
C ASN A 200 -3.38 -0.60 -12.91
N SER A 201 -3.48 -0.29 -11.61
CA SER A 201 -3.28 1.08 -11.08
C SER A 201 -1.82 1.53 -11.04
N PHE A 202 -0.85 0.60 -11.13
CA PHE A 202 0.59 0.89 -11.11
C PHE A 202 1.28 0.16 -12.25
N ASP A 203 2.17 0.87 -12.94
CA ASP A 203 3.00 0.32 -14.01
C ASP A 203 4.29 -0.32 -13.46
N MET A 204 4.71 0.10 -12.26
CA MET A 204 5.90 -0.38 -11.57
C MET A 204 5.59 -0.65 -10.09
N ALA A 205 6.07 -1.78 -9.58
CA ALA A 205 6.22 -2.02 -8.14
C ALA A 205 7.70 -1.98 -7.80
N HIS A 206 8.06 -1.15 -6.82
CA HIS A 206 9.44 -0.91 -6.38
C HIS A 206 9.64 -1.42 -4.96
N CYS A 207 10.79 -2.04 -4.70
CA CYS A 207 11.14 -2.52 -3.37
C CYS A 207 12.65 -2.52 -3.14
N SER A 208 13.15 -1.45 -2.51
CA SER A 208 14.58 -1.31 -2.16
C SER A 208 15.07 -2.31 -1.08
N ARG A 209 14.15 -2.91 -0.31
CA ARG A 209 14.49 -3.79 0.82
C ARG A 209 13.55 -4.99 0.99
N CYS A 210 13.26 -5.72 -0.10
CA CYS A 210 12.45 -6.94 -0.04
C CYS A 210 13.17 -8.18 0.53
N LEU A 211 14.42 -8.03 0.97
CA LEU A 211 15.29 -9.12 1.46
C LEU A 211 15.56 -10.21 0.41
N ILE A 212 15.29 -9.90 -0.86
CA ILE A 212 15.55 -10.78 -1.99
C ILE A 212 16.96 -10.49 -2.52
N PRO A 213 17.81 -11.52 -2.66
CA PRO A 213 19.13 -11.42 -3.25
C PRO A 213 19.01 -11.46 -4.78
N TRP A 214 18.67 -10.31 -5.36
CA TRP A 214 18.44 -10.17 -6.80
C TRP A 214 19.70 -10.33 -7.67
N THR A 215 20.89 -10.25 -7.08
CA THR A 215 22.15 -9.90 -7.75
C THR A 215 23.36 -10.62 -7.14
N GLU A 216 24.58 -10.22 -7.52
CA GLU A 216 25.78 -11.02 -7.34
C GLU A 216 26.10 -11.41 -5.89
N PHE A 217 26.82 -12.52 -5.80
CA PHE A 217 27.06 -13.29 -4.60
C PHE A 217 28.09 -12.61 -3.67
N GLY A 218 27.81 -11.38 -3.18
CA GLY A 218 28.72 -10.60 -2.31
C GLY A 218 28.23 -10.30 -0.88
N ARG A 219 26.92 -10.08 -0.64
CA ARG A 219 26.41 -9.53 0.64
C ARG A 219 26.00 -10.56 1.72
N TRP A 220 26.40 -11.83 1.60
CA TRP A 220 26.08 -12.96 2.52
C TRP A 220 26.28 -12.68 4.01
N ARG A 221 27.33 -11.93 4.34
CA ARG A 221 27.75 -11.69 5.74
C ARG A 221 26.71 -10.92 6.56
N GLY A 222 25.77 -10.21 5.90
CA GLY A 222 24.64 -9.56 6.58
C GLY A 222 23.45 -10.48 6.89
N TRP A 223 23.44 -11.71 6.35
CA TRP A 223 22.26 -12.58 6.30
C TRP A 223 22.45 -13.96 6.95
N ASN A 224 23.66 -14.29 7.42
CA ASN A 224 23.99 -15.58 8.07
C ASN A 224 23.58 -16.81 7.22
N THR A 225 23.87 -16.76 5.92
CA THR A 225 23.48 -17.74 4.89
C THR A 225 24.66 -17.98 3.92
N THR A 226 24.71 -19.13 3.25
CA THR A 226 25.81 -19.52 2.35
C THR A 226 25.53 -19.20 0.88
N VAL A 227 26.58 -19.02 0.08
CA VAL A 227 26.54 -18.70 -1.37
C VAL A 227 25.56 -19.58 -2.16
N GLU A 228 25.45 -20.84 -1.75
CA GLU A 228 24.60 -21.88 -2.34
C GLU A 228 23.12 -21.69 -1.99
N GLU A 229 22.80 -21.24 -0.78
CA GLU A 229 21.43 -21.06 -0.30
C GLU A 229 20.72 -19.95 -1.06
N GLN A 230 21.26 -18.72 -1.09
CA GLN A 230 20.60 -17.67 -1.90
C GLN A 230 20.72 -17.93 -3.42
N ARG A 231 21.63 -18.81 -3.90
CA ARG A 231 21.56 -19.27 -5.31
C ARG A 231 20.27 -20.06 -5.52
N SER A 232 20.03 -21.03 -4.66
CA SER A 232 18.82 -21.86 -4.70
C SER A 232 17.55 -21.01 -4.53
N ASP A 233 17.57 -19.99 -3.67
CA ASP A 233 16.41 -19.10 -3.49
C ASP A 233 16.21 -18.12 -4.67
N TYR A 234 17.29 -17.63 -5.28
CA TYR A 234 17.21 -16.86 -6.52
C TYR A 234 16.66 -17.71 -7.66
N GLU A 235 17.15 -18.94 -7.85
CA GLU A 235 16.64 -19.88 -8.86
C GLU A 235 15.13 -20.18 -8.67
N LYS A 236 14.70 -20.53 -7.45
CA LYS A 236 13.25 -20.71 -7.13
C LYS A 236 12.43 -19.47 -7.44
N LEU A 237 12.98 -18.28 -7.20
CA LEU A 237 12.30 -17.02 -7.49
C LEU A 237 12.22 -16.76 -8.99
N GLN A 238 13.27 -17.08 -9.76
CA GLN A 238 13.22 -17.00 -11.23
C GLN A 238 12.17 -17.96 -11.80
N ASP A 239 12.07 -19.19 -11.26
CA ASP A 239 11.05 -20.16 -11.65
C ASP A 239 9.64 -19.66 -11.34
N LEU A 240 9.41 -19.12 -10.14
CA LEU A 240 8.13 -18.54 -9.74
C LEU A 240 7.76 -17.31 -10.58
N LEU A 241 8.71 -16.41 -10.86
CA LEU A 241 8.48 -15.26 -11.72
C LEU A 241 8.17 -15.71 -13.16
N THR A 242 8.86 -16.73 -13.66
CA THR A 242 8.61 -17.30 -14.99
C THR A 242 7.23 -17.96 -15.06
N SER A 243 6.80 -18.68 -14.01
CA SER A 243 5.44 -19.26 -13.94
C SER A 243 4.37 -18.16 -13.90
N LEU A 244 4.64 -17.04 -13.23
CA LEU A 244 3.82 -15.82 -13.22
C LEU A 244 3.87 -15.01 -14.54
N CYS A 245 4.54 -15.51 -15.58
CA CYS A 245 4.76 -14.83 -16.85
C CYS A 245 5.54 -13.50 -16.74
N PHE A 246 6.49 -13.40 -15.81
CA PHE A 246 7.50 -12.34 -15.81
C PHE A 246 8.75 -12.80 -16.55
N LYS A 247 9.48 -11.83 -17.12
CA LYS A 247 10.80 -12.02 -17.73
C LYS A 247 11.76 -10.99 -17.13
N LEU A 248 13.04 -11.33 -17.02
CA LEU A 248 14.07 -10.37 -16.64
C LEU A 248 14.16 -9.31 -17.75
N TYR A 249 13.91 -8.06 -17.41
CA TYR A 249 13.94 -6.93 -18.33
C TYR A 249 15.36 -6.39 -18.46
N ASN A 250 15.93 -5.97 -17.32
CA ASN A 250 17.29 -5.45 -17.20
C ASN A 250 17.85 -5.76 -15.79
N LYS A 251 19.17 -5.77 -15.65
CA LYS A 251 19.87 -6.00 -14.37
C LYS A 251 21.23 -5.31 -14.38
N LYS A 252 21.57 -4.61 -13.29
CA LYS A 252 22.88 -3.97 -13.07
C LYS A 252 23.11 -3.80 -11.57
N ASP A 253 24.35 -4.01 -11.14
CA ASP A 253 24.80 -3.94 -9.75
C ASP A 253 23.89 -4.74 -8.80
N ASP A 254 23.14 -4.08 -7.91
CA ASP A 254 22.20 -4.70 -6.97
C ASP A 254 20.70 -4.56 -7.35
N ILE A 255 20.40 -4.16 -8.59
CA ILE A 255 19.03 -3.99 -9.10
C ILE A 255 18.73 -5.00 -10.20
N ALA A 256 17.61 -5.72 -10.07
CA ALA A 256 17.01 -6.51 -11.14
C ALA A 256 15.59 -6.01 -11.43
N VAL A 257 15.29 -5.76 -12.69
CA VAL A 257 13.97 -5.33 -13.17
C VAL A 257 13.30 -6.51 -13.86
N TRP A 258 12.07 -6.82 -13.45
CA TRP A 258 11.27 -7.90 -14.01
C TRP A 258 10.00 -7.32 -14.65
N GLN A 259 9.74 -7.69 -15.90
CA GLN A 259 8.61 -7.20 -16.68
C GLN A 259 7.56 -8.31 -16.87
N LYS A 260 6.30 -7.98 -16.59
CA LYS A 260 5.14 -8.83 -16.89
C LYS A 260 4.99 -8.98 -18.42
N SER A 261 4.84 -10.21 -18.91
CA SER A 261 4.79 -10.52 -20.35
C SER A 261 3.65 -9.75 -21.05
N PRO A 262 3.93 -9.01 -22.13
CA PRO A 262 2.89 -8.43 -22.99
C PRO A 262 2.23 -9.49 -23.89
N ASP A 263 2.84 -10.67 -24.04
CA ASP A 263 2.30 -11.77 -24.83
C ASP A 263 1.33 -12.63 -24.00
N ASN A 264 0.07 -12.66 -24.46
CA ASN A 264 -1.01 -13.44 -23.88
C ASN A 264 -0.79 -14.96 -23.97
N SER A 265 0.04 -15.45 -24.90
CA SER A 265 0.33 -16.88 -25.06
C SER A 265 0.98 -17.52 -23.81
N CYS A 266 1.56 -16.70 -22.93
CA CYS A 266 2.03 -17.15 -21.63
C CYS A 266 0.88 -17.40 -20.65
N TYR A 267 -0.12 -16.50 -20.60
CA TYR A 267 -1.28 -16.62 -19.73
C TYR A 267 -2.20 -17.79 -20.10
N ASP A 268 -2.23 -18.17 -21.39
CA ASP A 268 -2.97 -19.36 -21.85
C ASP A 268 -2.40 -20.68 -21.27
N LYS A 269 -1.15 -20.67 -20.78
CA LYS A 269 -0.49 -21.83 -20.13
C LYS A 269 -0.78 -21.92 -18.63
N LEU A 270 -1.39 -20.89 -18.03
CA LEU A 270 -1.85 -20.91 -16.64
C LEU A 270 -3.14 -21.73 -16.51
N ALA A 271 -2.98 -23.05 -16.59
CA ALA A 271 -4.04 -24.01 -16.31
C ALA A 271 -4.46 -23.97 -14.83
N LYS A 272 -5.59 -24.62 -14.50
CA LYS A 272 -6.07 -24.74 -13.10
C LYS A 272 -5.11 -25.50 -12.19
N GLU A 273 -4.23 -26.32 -12.76
CA GLU A 273 -3.25 -27.14 -12.02
C GLU A 273 -1.89 -26.43 -11.84
N THR A 274 -1.69 -25.26 -12.46
CA THR A 274 -0.49 -24.44 -12.29
C THR A 274 -0.59 -23.64 -10.98
N TYR A 275 0.52 -23.46 -10.26
CA TYR A 275 0.56 -22.63 -9.06
C TYR A 275 1.39 -21.34 -9.28
N PRO A 276 0.83 -20.15 -8.98
CA PRO A 276 -0.59 -19.89 -8.70
C PRO A 276 -1.46 -19.96 -9.98
N PRO A 277 -2.72 -20.41 -9.90
CA PRO A 277 -3.59 -20.55 -11.06
C PRO A 277 -4.07 -19.19 -11.58
N LYS A 278 -4.58 -19.15 -12.81
CA LYS A 278 -5.37 -18.01 -13.31
C LYS A 278 -6.59 -17.79 -12.41
N CYS A 279 -6.89 -16.53 -12.06
CA CYS A 279 -8.10 -16.20 -11.30
C CYS A 279 -9.37 -16.56 -12.09
N ASP A 280 -10.39 -17.04 -11.38
CA ASP A 280 -11.74 -17.16 -11.92
C ASP A 280 -12.45 -15.80 -12.02
N ASP A 281 -13.55 -15.78 -12.78
CA ASP A 281 -14.39 -14.61 -13.01
C ASP A 281 -15.36 -14.31 -11.85
N SER A 282 -15.19 -14.91 -10.66
CA SER A 282 -16.12 -14.73 -9.53
C SER A 282 -15.93 -13.43 -8.75
N LEU A 283 -14.82 -12.71 -8.99
CA LEU A 283 -14.49 -11.46 -8.34
C LEU A 283 -13.91 -10.48 -9.37
N GLU A 284 -14.57 -9.34 -9.51
CA GLU A 284 -14.13 -8.24 -10.37
C GLU A 284 -12.66 -7.86 -10.09
N PRO A 285 -11.79 -7.74 -11.11
CA PRO A 285 -10.38 -7.37 -10.92
C PRO A 285 -10.20 -6.00 -10.25
N ASP A 286 -11.07 -5.04 -10.56
CA ASP A 286 -11.01 -3.67 -10.05
C ASP A 286 -11.67 -3.49 -8.67
N SER A 287 -12.25 -4.55 -8.08
CA SER A 287 -12.70 -4.54 -6.68
C SER A 287 -11.51 -4.54 -5.71
N ALA A 288 -11.40 -3.47 -4.93
CA ALA A 288 -10.30 -3.25 -3.99
C ALA A 288 -10.76 -2.86 -2.57
N TRP A 289 -11.99 -2.37 -2.39
CA TRP A 289 -12.52 -2.03 -1.07
C TRP A 289 -12.78 -3.32 -0.27
N TYR A 290 -12.08 -3.49 0.85
CA TYR A 290 -12.13 -4.67 1.75
C TYR A 290 -12.22 -6.03 1.03
N THR A 291 -11.54 -6.15 -0.11
CA THR A 291 -11.62 -7.35 -0.96
C THR A 291 -10.49 -8.33 -0.58
N PRO A 292 -10.80 -9.57 -0.14
CA PRO A 292 -9.77 -10.52 0.27
C PRO A 292 -8.75 -10.83 -0.83
N LEU A 293 -7.49 -11.01 -0.43
CA LEU A 293 -6.44 -11.45 -1.35
C LEU A 293 -6.65 -12.93 -1.73
N ARG A 294 -6.44 -13.28 -3.00
CA ARG A 294 -6.47 -14.66 -3.48
C ARG A 294 -5.11 -15.03 -4.09
N ALA A 295 -4.67 -16.26 -3.88
CA ALA A 295 -3.48 -16.82 -4.51
C ALA A 295 -3.76 -17.21 -5.98
N CYS A 296 -4.05 -16.23 -6.83
CA CYS A 296 -4.30 -16.42 -8.25
C CYS A 296 -3.79 -15.23 -9.10
N VAL A 297 -3.59 -15.46 -10.40
CA VAL A 297 -3.08 -14.45 -11.34
C VAL A 297 -4.23 -13.79 -12.09
N VAL A 298 -4.32 -12.46 -12.01
CA VAL A 298 -5.15 -11.65 -12.91
C VAL A 298 -4.39 -11.41 -14.21
N VAL A 299 -4.97 -11.90 -15.30
CA VAL A 299 -4.44 -11.77 -16.67
C VAL A 299 -4.95 -10.48 -17.33
N PRO A 300 -4.25 -9.91 -18.33
CA PRO A 300 -4.76 -8.78 -19.09
C PRO A 300 -6.11 -9.08 -19.75
N ASP A 301 -7.05 -8.12 -19.77
CA ASP A 301 -8.31 -8.26 -20.49
C ASP A 301 -8.07 -8.12 -22.00
N PRO A 302 -8.37 -9.14 -22.84
CA PRO A 302 -8.19 -9.07 -24.29
C PRO A 302 -9.06 -8.00 -24.98
N LYS A 303 -10.04 -7.40 -24.29
CA LYS A 303 -10.80 -6.24 -24.78
C LYS A 303 -9.98 -4.95 -24.75
N LEU A 304 -9.00 -4.83 -23.85
CA LEU A 304 -8.21 -3.61 -23.63
C LEU A 304 -6.90 -3.64 -24.44
N LYS A 305 -7.01 -3.34 -25.73
CA LYS A 305 -5.90 -3.47 -26.69
C LYS A 305 -4.81 -2.42 -26.51
N ASN A 306 -5.15 -1.26 -25.97
CA ASN A 306 -4.28 -0.09 -25.81
C ASN A 306 -3.99 0.21 -24.32
N SER A 307 -3.99 -0.82 -23.47
CA SER A 307 -3.69 -0.71 -22.03
C SER A 307 -2.20 -0.73 -21.67
N GLY A 308 -1.34 -1.11 -22.62
CA GLY A 308 0.12 -1.19 -22.42
C GLY A 308 0.80 0.18 -22.41
N LEU A 309 1.92 0.29 -21.68
CA LEU A 309 2.73 1.49 -21.50
C LEU A 309 3.07 2.27 -22.79
N THR A 310 3.29 1.56 -23.90
CA THR A 310 3.66 2.16 -25.19
C THR A 310 2.47 2.59 -26.06
N ALA A 311 1.24 2.18 -25.71
CA ALA A 311 0.02 2.49 -26.46
C ALA A 311 -0.75 3.69 -25.89
N ILE A 312 -0.46 4.08 -24.65
CA ILE A 312 -1.06 5.21 -23.95
C ILE A 312 -0.27 6.50 -24.20
N SER A 313 -0.96 7.65 -24.25
CA SER A 313 -0.32 8.97 -24.30
C SER A 313 0.62 9.17 -23.10
N LYS A 314 1.68 9.95 -23.28
CA LYS A 314 2.64 10.24 -22.21
C LYS A 314 2.11 11.30 -21.24
N TRP A 315 2.84 11.52 -20.15
CA TRP A 315 2.63 12.68 -19.29
C TRP A 315 3.22 13.95 -19.93
N PRO A 316 2.51 15.10 -19.92
CA PRO A 316 1.21 15.35 -19.28
C PRO A 316 -0.01 15.08 -20.19
N GLU A 317 0.15 14.78 -21.47
CA GLU A 317 -0.94 14.71 -22.45
C GLU A 317 -2.06 13.73 -22.06
N ARG A 318 -1.72 12.61 -21.40
CA ARG A 318 -2.67 11.61 -20.90
C ARG A 318 -3.75 12.17 -19.98
N LEU A 319 -3.51 13.33 -19.37
CA LEU A 319 -4.52 14.00 -18.56
C LEU A 319 -5.75 14.34 -19.39
N HIS A 320 -5.63 14.64 -20.68
CA HIS A 320 -6.76 15.07 -21.51
C HIS A 320 -7.16 14.03 -22.59
N VAL A 321 -6.61 12.82 -22.53
CA VAL A 321 -6.94 11.72 -23.44
C VAL A 321 -7.76 10.66 -22.70
N ALA A 322 -8.96 10.38 -23.21
CA ALA A 322 -9.84 9.38 -22.61
C ALA A 322 -9.23 7.97 -22.72
N PRO A 323 -8.95 7.27 -21.60
CA PRO A 323 -8.37 5.93 -21.64
C PRO A 323 -9.42 4.89 -22.08
N GLU A 324 -8.98 3.81 -22.74
CA GLU A 324 -9.85 2.74 -23.26
C GLU A 324 -10.79 2.16 -22.18
N ARG A 325 -10.28 2.06 -20.95
CA ARG A 325 -11.01 1.55 -19.78
C ARG A 325 -12.24 2.37 -19.40
N VAL A 326 -12.39 3.61 -19.88
CA VAL A 326 -13.61 4.41 -19.67
C VAL A 326 -14.86 3.72 -20.23
N SER A 327 -14.71 2.88 -21.26
CA SER A 327 -15.81 2.11 -21.86
C SER A 327 -16.25 0.88 -21.03
N LEU A 328 -15.47 0.48 -20.02
CA LEU A 328 -15.84 -0.59 -19.08
C LEU A 328 -16.72 -0.06 -17.93
N ILE A 329 -16.72 1.26 -17.70
CA ILE A 329 -17.54 1.91 -16.68
C ILE A 329 -18.98 2.02 -17.19
N HIS A 330 -19.97 1.70 -16.35
CA HIS A 330 -21.37 1.86 -16.71
C HIS A 330 -21.70 3.34 -17.01
N GLY A 331 -22.16 3.61 -18.23
CA GLY A 331 -22.39 4.99 -18.72
C GLY A 331 -21.12 5.76 -19.12
N GLY A 332 -19.94 5.13 -19.04
CA GLY A 332 -18.67 5.71 -19.42
C GLY A 332 -18.41 5.68 -20.93
N SER A 333 -17.79 6.74 -21.45
CA SER A 333 -17.39 6.87 -22.85
C SER A 333 -16.34 7.97 -23.01
N SER A 334 -15.63 8.01 -24.14
CA SER A 334 -14.75 9.13 -24.46
C SER A 334 -15.50 10.47 -24.52
N SER A 335 -16.79 10.45 -24.88
CA SER A 335 -17.67 11.63 -24.86
C SER A 335 -17.92 12.14 -23.45
N SER A 336 -18.29 11.25 -22.50
CA SER A 336 -18.52 11.64 -21.11
C SER A 336 -17.23 12.10 -20.42
N PHE A 337 -16.09 11.49 -20.74
CA PHE A 337 -14.77 11.93 -20.29
C PHE A 337 -14.44 13.34 -20.79
N ASN A 338 -14.53 13.58 -22.09
CA ASN A 338 -14.23 14.89 -22.69
C ASN A 338 -15.18 15.99 -22.18
N HIS A 339 -16.43 15.63 -21.89
CA HIS A 339 -17.39 16.52 -21.25
C HIS A 339 -16.98 16.86 -19.82
N ASP A 340 -16.57 15.88 -19.00
CA ASP A 340 -16.10 16.12 -17.62
C ASP A 340 -14.84 17.00 -17.58
N ASP A 341 -13.84 16.71 -18.42
CA ASP A 341 -12.62 17.51 -18.56
C ASP A 341 -12.93 18.98 -18.95
N SER A 342 -13.76 19.17 -19.98
CA SER A 342 -14.21 20.50 -20.44
C SER A 342 -15.04 21.26 -19.38
N LYS A 343 -15.80 20.52 -18.56
CA LYS A 343 -16.65 21.04 -17.49
C LYS A 343 -15.80 21.48 -16.30
N TRP A 344 -14.79 20.71 -15.92
CA TRP A 344 -13.90 21.06 -14.81
C TRP A 344 -12.99 22.24 -15.13
N LYS A 345 -12.45 22.35 -16.35
CA LYS A 345 -11.72 23.55 -16.81
C LYS A 345 -12.54 24.84 -16.60
N LYS A 346 -13.84 24.82 -16.91
CA LYS A 346 -14.77 25.94 -16.66
C LYS A 346 -15.07 26.16 -15.17
N ARG A 347 -15.19 25.09 -14.38
CA ARG A 347 -15.45 25.16 -12.93
C ARG A 347 -14.26 25.71 -12.15
N ILE A 348 -13.04 25.27 -12.44
CA ILE A 348 -11.82 25.83 -11.83
C ILE A 348 -11.72 27.34 -12.09
N ALA A 349 -11.93 27.78 -13.33
CA ALA A 349 -11.94 29.20 -13.68
C ALA A 349 -13.04 30.03 -12.97
N HIS A 350 -14.08 29.38 -12.43
CA HIS A 350 -15.07 30.00 -11.56
C HIS A 350 -14.67 29.92 -10.08
N TYR A 351 -14.18 28.78 -9.60
CA TYR A 351 -13.73 28.58 -8.22
C TYR A 351 -12.56 29.51 -7.85
N LYS A 352 -11.57 29.70 -8.73
CA LYS A 352 -10.48 30.67 -8.54
C LYS A 352 -10.96 32.14 -8.41
N LYS A 353 -12.20 32.45 -8.82
CA LYS A 353 -12.80 33.78 -8.61
C LYS A 353 -13.55 33.89 -7.28
N LEU A 354 -14.07 32.78 -6.76
CA LEU A 354 -14.76 32.72 -5.46
C LEU A 354 -13.77 32.55 -4.30
N LEU A 355 -12.70 31.80 -4.55
CA LEU A 355 -11.63 31.47 -3.62
C LEU A 355 -10.30 31.82 -4.30
N PRO A 356 -9.84 33.09 -4.23
CA PRO A 356 -8.62 33.54 -4.90
C PRO A 356 -7.34 32.81 -4.47
N ASP A 357 -7.38 32.17 -3.31
CA ASP A 357 -6.28 31.38 -2.77
C ASP A 357 -6.18 29.98 -3.42
N LEU A 358 -7.20 29.53 -4.16
CA LEU A 358 -7.15 28.28 -4.94
C LEU A 358 -6.25 28.48 -6.17
N GLY A 359 -5.24 27.62 -6.30
CA GLY A 359 -4.18 27.78 -7.30
C GLY A 359 -3.01 28.66 -6.82
N THR A 360 -2.95 28.95 -5.52
CA THR A 360 -1.80 29.55 -4.85
C THR A 360 -1.22 28.57 -3.81
N ASP A 361 -0.03 28.87 -3.32
CA ASP A 361 0.67 28.14 -2.25
C ASP A 361 -0.04 28.14 -0.88
N LYS A 362 -1.12 28.93 -0.72
CA LYS A 362 -1.96 28.92 0.48
C LYS A 362 -2.86 27.69 0.61
N ILE A 363 -3.34 27.12 -0.51
CA ILE A 363 -4.22 25.95 -0.53
C ILE A 363 -3.48 24.80 -1.21
N ARG A 364 -2.69 24.07 -0.44
CA ARG A 364 -1.78 23.04 -0.98
C ARG A 364 -2.39 21.67 -1.17
N ASN A 365 -3.43 21.34 -0.40
CA ASN A 365 -4.07 20.03 -0.41
C ASN A 365 -5.58 20.20 -0.56
N VAL A 366 -6.18 19.57 -1.58
CA VAL A 366 -7.63 19.52 -1.76
C VAL A 366 -8.08 18.08 -1.90
N MET A 367 -9.19 17.72 -1.26
CA MET A 367 -9.84 16.42 -1.44
C MET A 367 -11.02 16.57 -2.41
N ASP A 368 -10.92 15.97 -3.60
CA ASP A 368 -12.06 15.80 -4.51
C ASP A 368 -12.90 14.62 -3.99
N MET A 369 -13.81 14.94 -3.06
CA MET A 369 -14.68 13.97 -2.36
C MET A 369 -15.73 13.30 -3.28
N ASN A 370 -15.79 13.60 -4.57
CA ASN A 370 -16.65 12.84 -5.49
C ASN A 370 -16.08 12.90 -6.90
N THR A 371 -14.86 12.36 -7.02
CA THR A 371 -14.17 12.37 -8.30
C THR A 371 -14.86 11.42 -9.27
N VAL A 372 -15.20 11.91 -10.47
CA VAL A 372 -15.67 11.03 -11.54
C VAL A 372 -14.45 10.51 -12.28
N TYR A 373 -13.82 11.30 -13.14
CA TYR A 373 -12.63 10.88 -13.87
C TYR A 373 -11.35 11.61 -13.43
N GLY A 374 -11.32 12.30 -12.28
CA GLY A 374 -10.18 13.13 -11.87
C GLY A 374 -10.11 14.50 -12.57
N GLY A 375 -11.21 14.96 -13.17
CA GLY A 375 -11.23 16.20 -13.96
C GLY A 375 -10.92 17.46 -13.16
N PHE A 376 -11.25 17.49 -11.86
CA PHE A 376 -10.88 18.57 -10.94
C PHE A 376 -9.35 18.64 -10.76
N ALA A 377 -8.70 17.53 -10.40
CA ALA A 377 -7.25 17.43 -10.28
C ALA A 377 -6.52 17.78 -11.58
N ALA A 378 -6.95 17.21 -12.71
CA ALA A 378 -6.35 17.49 -14.02
C ALA A 378 -6.51 18.96 -14.47
N SER A 379 -7.49 19.70 -13.92
CA SER A 379 -7.68 21.13 -14.21
C SER A 379 -6.89 22.05 -13.26
N LEU A 380 -6.21 21.48 -12.26
CA LEU A 380 -5.35 22.17 -11.29
C LEU A 380 -3.88 21.68 -11.37
N ILE A 381 -3.52 20.87 -12.37
CA ILE A 381 -2.23 20.15 -12.37
C ILE A 381 -1.00 21.07 -12.47
N ASP A 382 -1.15 22.22 -13.13
CA ASP A 382 -0.11 23.23 -13.28
C ASP A 382 -0.06 24.21 -12.08
N ASP A 383 -1.02 24.10 -11.15
CA ASP A 383 -1.05 24.90 -9.93
C ASP A 383 -0.24 24.23 -8.80
N PRO A 384 0.22 24.98 -7.78
CA PRO A 384 0.89 24.43 -6.60
C PRO A 384 -0.10 23.74 -5.62
N VAL A 385 -1.01 22.92 -6.14
CA VAL A 385 -2.10 22.28 -5.39
C VAL A 385 -2.10 20.77 -5.67
N TRP A 386 -1.87 19.97 -4.63
CA TRP A 386 -2.10 18.53 -4.71
C TRP A 386 -3.58 18.22 -4.48
N VAL A 387 -4.10 17.28 -5.28
CA VAL A 387 -5.49 16.83 -5.18
C VAL A 387 -5.53 15.34 -4.89
N MET A 388 -6.13 14.98 -3.75
CA MET A 388 -6.55 13.60 -3.48
C MET A 388 -7.89 13.35 -4.18
N ASN A 389 -7.89 12.45 -5.17
CA ASN A 389 -9.08 12.06 -5.92
C ASN A 389 -9.80 10.94 -5.15
N VAL A 390 -11.06 11.13 -4.73
CA VAL A 390 -11.78 10.12 -3.94
C VAL A 390 -13.04 9.63 -4.65
N VAL A 391 -13.16 8.31 -4.78
CA VAL A 391 -14.33 7.61 -5.32
C VAL A 391 -15.07 6.92 -4.19
N SER A 392 -16.39 7.09 -4.10
CA SER A 392 -17.16 6.37 -3.08
C SER A 392 -17.17 4.87 -3.35
N SER A 393 -16.96 4.05 -2.33
CA SER A 393 -17.07 2.58 -2.41
C SER A 393 -18.49 2.09 -2.76
N TYR A 394 -19.51 2.95 -2.54
CA TYR A 394 -20.91 2.69 -2.87
C TYR A 394 -21.33 3.21 -4.26
N ALA A 395 -20.44 3.92 -4.96
CA ALA A 395 -20.70 4.47 -6.29
C ALA A 395 -20.16 3.56 -7.40
N THR A 396 -20.42 3.95 -8.66
CA THR A 396 -19.77 3.32 -9.82
C THR A 396 -18.25 3.50 -9.71
N ASN A 397 -17.50 2.41 -9.82
CA ASN A 397 -16.05 2.44 -9.69
C ASN A 397 -15.39 3.13 -10.89
N THR A 398 -15.04 4.41 -10.71
CA THR A 398 -14.35 5.22 -11.72
C THR A 398 -12.85 5.40 -11.45
N LEU A 399 -12.36 4.94 -10.29
CA LEU A 399 -10.98 5.07 -9.86
C LEU A 399 -9.95 4.49 -10.86
N PRO A 400 -10.22 3.41 -11.61
CA PRO A 400 -9.33 2.93 -12.67
C PRO A 400 -8.98 4.00 -13.72
N VAL A 401 -9.94 4.86 -14.09
CA VAL A 401 -9.75 5.92 -15.09
C VAL A 401 -8.92 7.09 -14.52
N VAL A 402 -9.04 7.37 -13.22
CA VAL A 402 -8.16 8.33 -12.53
C VAL A 402 -6.70 7.87 -12.62
N TYR A 403 -6.44 6.59 -12.34
CA TYR A 403 -5.11 5.99 -12.46
C TYR A 403 -4.61 5.94 -13.91
N ASP A 404 -5.47 5.65 -14.89
CA ASP A 404 -5.07 5.64 -16.30
C ASP A 404 -4.63 7.05 -16.81
N ARG A 405 -5.15 8.13 -16.20
CA ARG A 405 -4.68 9.53 -16.42
C ARG A 405 -3.34 9.84 -15.71
N GLY A 406 -2.79 8.94 -14.90
CA GLY A 406 -1.60 9.19 -14.07
C GLY A 406 -1.89 9.97 -12.78
N LEU A 407 -3.16 10.06 -12.35
CA LEU A 407 -3.55 10.69 -11.10
C LEU A 407 -3.65 9.65 -9.97
N ILE A 408 -3.36 10.07 -8.74
CA ILE A 408 -3.51 9.24 -7.54
C ILE A 408 -4.89 9.46 -6.91
N GLY A 409 -5.50 8.39 -6.42
CA GLY A 409 -6.76 8.47 -5.70
C GLY A 409 -7.03 7.27 -4.79
N THR A 410 -8.13 7.32 -4.05
CA THR A 410 -8.53 6.29 -3.09
C THR A 410 -10.04 6.04 -3.13
N PHE A 411 -10.46 4.90 -2.58
CA PHE A 411 -11.83 4.68 -2.17
C PHE A 411 -12.11 5.27 -0.78
N HIS A 412 -13.38 5.58 -0.49
CA HIS A 412 -13.88 5.94 0.85
C HIS A 412 -15.38 5.63 0.97
N ASP A 413 -15.89 5.40 2.18
CA ASP A 413 -17.25 4.95 2.48
C ASP A 413 -17.99 5.81 3.53
N TRP A 414 -17.86 7.15 3.39
CA TRP A 414 -18.32 8.17 4.36
C TRP A 414 -19.83 8.10 4.72
#